data_AF-A0A5C3KK62-F1
#
_entry.id   AF-A0A5C3KK62-F1
#
_cell.length_a   1.000
_cell.length_b   1.000
_cell.length_c   1.000
_cell.angle_alpha   90.00
_cell.angle_beta   90.00
_cell.angle_gamma   90.00
#
_symmetry.space_group_name_H-M   'P 1'
#
loop_
_entity.id
_entity.type
_entity.pdbx_description
1 polymer ?
#
loop_
_entity_poly.entity_id
_entity_poly.type
_entity_poly.pdbx_seq_one_letter_code
_entity_poly.pdbx_strand_id
1 'polypeptide(L)'
;IHHPSTADMLKIKPQSVNEVHLLAALQESEAANEALQHRVIQLQKSQILNKAYCNKLRHQLSHKEEKQANKGKGKGKLLGNGLPQLMSGDAFFERVVEFTEAQKAK
;
A
#
# COMPACT_ATOMS: atom_id res chain seq x y z
N ILE A 1 -23.81 -12.19 38.19
CA ILE A 1 -24.30 -13.41 37.52
C ILE A 1 -23.22 -13.81 36.52
N HIS A 2 -22.54 -14.94 36.73
CA HIS A 2 -21.55 -15.43 35.77
C HIS A 2 -22.34 -16.09 34.63
N HIS A 3 -22.32 -15.50 33.44
CA HIS A 3 -22.94 -16.14 32.29
C HIS A 3 -22.07 -17.35 31.88
N PRO A 4 -22.66 -18.54 31.69
CA PRO A 4 -21.90 -19.69 31.21
C PRO A 4 -21.34 -19.41 29.81
N SER A 5 -20.13 -19.89 29.55
CA SER A 5 -19.53 -19.83 28.21
C SER A 5 -20.38 -20.65 27.23
N THR A 6 -20.39 -20.31 25.94
CA THR A 6 -21.09 -21.11 24.91
C THR A 6 -20.60 -22.55 24.91
N ALA A 7 -19.30 -22.76 25.12
CA ALA A 7 -18.69 -24.08 25.28
C ALA A 7 -19.21 -24.88 26.48
N ASP A 8 -19.66 -24.21 27.54
CA ASP A 8 -20.26 -24.86 28.70
C ASP A 8 -21.74 -25.17 28.45
N MET A 9 -22.45 -24.28 27.74
CA MET A 9 -23.85 -24.50 27.35
C MET A 9 -24.00 -25.68 26.38
N LEU A 10 -23.04 -25.89 25.49
CA LEU A 10 -23.02 -27.02 24.54
C LEU A 10 -22.86 -28.40 25.21
N LYS A 11 -22.42 -28.46 26.48
CA LYS A 11 -22.26 -29.71 27.24
C LYS A 11 -23.51 -30.09 28.03
N ILE A 12 -24.53 -29.23 28.05
CA ILE A 12 -25.76 -29.48 28.79
C ILE A 12 -26.49 -30.67 28.17
N LYS A 13 -26.93 -31.62 29.02
CA LYS A 13 -27.80 -32.71 28.59
C LYS A 13 -29.24 -32.20 28.51
N PRO A 14 -29.85 -32.13 27.31
CA PRO A 14 -31.22 -31.65 27.18
C PRO A 14 -32.21 -32.62 27.83
N GLN A 15 -33.23 -32.07 28.48
CA GLN A 15 -34.33 -32.78 29.13
C GLN A 15 -35.65 -32.61 28.38
N SER A 16 -35.73 -31.63 27.48
CA SER A 16 -36.91 -31.32 26.67
C SER A 16 -36.57 -31.27 25.18
N VAL A 17 -37.57 -31.56 24.33
CA VAL A 17 -37.46 -31.42 22.87
C VAL A 17 -37.06 -30.00 22.47
N ASN A 18 -37.55 -28.97 23.16
CA ASN A 18 -37.17 -27.59 22.86
C ASN A 18 -35.68 -27.31 23.13
N GLU A 19 -35.14 -27.89 24.21
CA GLU A 19 -33.71 -27.75 24.54
C GLU A 19 -32.82 -28.45 23.50
N VAL A 20 -33.28 -29.57 22.94
CA VAL A 20 -32.59 -30.23 21.80
C VAL A 20 -32.51 -29.28 20.60
N HIS A 21 -33.62 -28.65 20.22
CA HIS A 21 -33.65 -27.71 19.09
C HIS A 21 -32.76 -26.49 19.34
N LEU A 22 -32.78 -25.94 20.57
CA LEU A 22 -31.93 -24.81 20.94
C LEU A 22 -30.44 -25.16 20.92
N LEU A 23 -30.07 -26.34 21.41
CA LEU A 23 -28.68 -26.80 21.35
C LEU A 23 -28.22 -27.03 19.90
N ALA A 24 -29.08 -27.58 19.03
CA ALA A 24 -28.77 -27.74 17.62
C ALA A 24 -28.55 -26.36 16.94
N ALA A 25 -29.45 -25.41 17.17
CA ALA A 25 -29.32 -24.05 16.64
C ALA A 25 -28.06 -23.34 17.17
N LEU A 26 -27.69 -23.56 18.44
CA LEU A 26 -26.47 -23.02 19.02
C LEU A 26 -25.22 -23.62 18.36
N GLN A 27 -25.18 -24.93 18.13
CA GLN A 27 -24.07 -25.59 17.43
C GLN A 27 -23.90 -25.06 16.01
N GLU A 28 -24.99 -24.95 15.25
CA GLU A 28 -24.97 -24.40 13.89
C GLU A 28 -24.49 -22.95 13.89
N SER A 29 -24.97 -22.13 14.82
CA SER A 29 -24.57 -20.73 14.94
C SER A 29 -23.10 -20.59 15.32
N GLU A 30 -22.57 -21.40 16.24
CA GLU A 30 -21.15 -21.36 16.62
C GLU A 30 -20.26 -21.77 15.44
N ALA A 31 -20.61 -22.84 14.72
CA ALA A 31 -19.88 -23.27 13.53
C ALA A 31 -19.87 -22.19 12.42
N ALA A 32 -21.02 -21.53 12.21
CA ALA A 32 -21.11 -20.42 11.26
C ALA A 32 -20.26 -19.22 11.70
N ASN A 33 -20.28 -18.89 12.99
CA ASN A 33 -19.47 -17.81 13.56
C ASN A 33 -17.97 -18.08 13.41
N GLU A 34 -17.50 -19.30 13.70
CA GLU A 34 -16.10 -19.70 13.49
C GLU A 34 -15.70 -19.56 12.02
N ALA A 35 -16.54 -20.02 11.09
CA ALA A 35 -16.29 -19.88 9.66
C ALA A 35 -16.19 -18.40 9.24
N LEU A 36 -17.08 -17.54 9.75
CA LEU A 36 -17.05 -16.10 9.51
C LEU A 36 -15.80 -15.44 10.10
N GLN A 37 -15.39 -15.81 11.32
CA GLN A 37 -14.16 -15.31 11.93
C GLN A 37 -12.94 -15.65 11.08
N HIS A 38 -12.83 -16.90 10.63
CA HIS A 38 -11.76 -17.31 9.71
C HIS A 38 -11.79 -16.51 8.41
N ARG A 39 -12.99 -16.28 7.85
CA ARG A 39 -13.14 -15.49 6.63
C ARG A 39 -12.72 -14.04 6.82
N VAL A 40 -13.09 -13.41 7.94
CA VAL A 40 -12.70 -12.04 8.28
C VAL A 40 -11.18 -11.93 8.39
N ILE A 41 -10.52 -12.87 9.05
CA ILE A 41 -9.05 -12.89 9.16
C ILE A 41 -8.40 -12.96 7.77
N GLN A 42 -8.91 -13.80 6.87
CA GLN A 42 -8.40 -13.88 5.50
C GLN A 42 -8.57 -12.56 4.74
N LEU A 43 -9.74 -11.93 4.85
CA LEU A 43 -10.03 -10.65 4.20
C LEU A 43 -9.15 -9.53 4.75
N GLN A 44 -8.95 -9.47 6.07
CA GLN A 44 -8.07 -8.49 6.71
C GLN A 44 -6.62 -8.64 6.22
N LYS A 45 -6.11 -9.88 6.13
CA LYS A 45 -4.78 -10.15 5.57
C LYS A 45 -4.64 -9.61 4.14
N SER A 46 -5.63 -9.89 3.29
CA SER A 46 -5.65 -9.40 1.91
C SER A 46 -5.71 -7.87 1.85
N GLN A 47 -6.54 -7.24 2.68
CA GLN A 47 -6.68 -5.78 2.73
C GLN A 47 -5.38 -5.08 3.16
N ILE A 48 -4.66 -5.62 4.16
CA ILE A 48 -3.36 -5.07 4.59
C ILE A 48 -2.36 -5.11 3.45
N LEU A 49 -2.27 -6.26 2.75
CA LEU A 49 -1.37 -6.41 1.60
C LEU A 49 -1.74 -5.45 0.45
N ASN A 50 -3.04 -5.37 0.13
CA ASN A 50 -3.55 -4.46 -0.91
C ASN A 50 -3.26 -3.00 -0.55
N LYS A 51 -3.44 -2.60 0.71
CA LYS A 51 -3.12 -1.25 1.19
C LYS A 51 -1.63 -0.93 1.01
N ALA A 52 -0.75 -1.84 1.41
CA ALA A 52 0.70 -1.67 1.24
C ALA A 52 1.08 -1.54 -0.23
N TYR A 53 0.52 -2.40 -1.10
CA TYR A 53 0.75 -2.36 -2.53
C TYR A 53 0.26 -1.05 -3.17
N CYS A 54 -0.99 -0.66 -2.91
CA CYS A 54 -1.57 0.57 -3.43
C CYS A 54 -0.79 1.80 -2.97
N ASN A 55 -0.33 1.83 -1.72
CA ASN A 55 0.51 2.91 -1.22
C ASN A 55 1.82 3.00 -1.99
N LYS A 56 2.51 1.87 -2.21
CA LYS A 56 3.74 1.83 -3.00
C LYS A 56 3.50 2.32 -4.44
N LEU A 57 2.43 1.85 -5.07
CA LEU A 57 2.08 2.24 -6.43
C LEU A 57 1.80 3.74 -6.54
N ARG A 58 1.04 4.30 -5.59
CA ARG A 58 0.75 5.75 -5.54
C ARG A 58 2.03 6.59 -5.45
N HIS A 59 2.98 6.22 -4.58
CA HIS A 59 4.26 6.94 -4.47
C HIS A 59 5.06 6.86 -5.77
N GLN A 60 5.10 5.69 -6.41
CA GLN A 60 5.79 5.53 -7.70
C GLN A 60 5.16 6.37 -8.81
N LEU A 61 3.84 6.47 -8.82
CA LEU A 61 3.11 7.32 -9.77
C LEU A 61 3.38 8.80 -9.50
N SER A 62 3.24 9.27 -8.25
CA SER A 62 3.57 10.66 -7.86
C SER A 62 4.98 11.05 -8.29
N HIS A 63 5.98 10.22 -7.98
CA HIS A 63 7.35 10.49 -8.39
C HIS A 63 7.54 10.53 -9.92
N LYS A 64 6.85 9.65 -10.66
CA LYS A 64 6.91 9.67 -12.13
C LYS A 64 6.24 10.92 -12.69
N GLU A 65 5.10 11.31 -12.14
CA GLU A 65 4.34 12.50 -12.53
C GLU A 65 5.14 13.77 -12.24
N GLU A 66 5.71 13.90 -11.05
CA GLU A 66 6.62 15.01 -10.69
C GLU A 66 7.82 15.06 -11.63
N LYS A 67 8.46 13.91 -11.90
CA LYS A 67 9.60 13.86 -12.80
C LYS A 67 9.22 14.25 -14.23
N GLN A 68 8.04 13.87 -14.70
CA GLN A 68 7.53 14.27 -16.02
C GLN A 68 7.16 15.76 -16.05
N ALA A 69 6.48 16.27 -15.03
CA ALA A 69 6.12 17.67 -14.89
C ALA A 69 7.36 18.59 -14.82
N ASN A 70 8.46 18.08 -14.27
CA ASN A 70 9.74 18.78 -14.18
C ASN A 70 10.70 18.47 -15.34
N LYS A 71 10.32 17.57 -16.25
CA LYS A 71 11.14 17.20 -17.42
C LYS A 71 11.21 18.41 -18.36
N GLY A 72 12.40 19.01 -18.44
CA GLY A 72 12.64 20.23 -19.23
C GLY A 72 12.45 21.55 -18.47
N LYS A 73 12.02 21.52 -17.19
CA LYS A 73 11.94 22.73 -16.33
C LYS A 73 13.22 23.01 -15.55
N GLY A 74 14.15 22.06 -15.52
CA GLY A 74 15.48 22.26 -14.94
C GLY A 74 16.35 23.16 -15.81
N LYS A 75 17.40 23.71 -15.20
CA LYS A 75 18.46 24.55 -15.77
C LYS A 75 19.22 23.91 -16.96
N GLY A 76 18.77 22.79 -17.52
CA GLY A 76 19.53 21.98 -18.46
C GLY A 76 20.77 21.37 -17.80
N LYS A 77 21.55 20.63 -18.56
CA LYS A 77 22.92 20.23 -18.19
C LYS A 77 23.89 21.08 -19.01
N LEU A 78 25.07 21.37 -18.45
CA LEU A 78 26.14 22.08 -19.18
C LEU A 78 26.40 21.44 -20.56
N LEU A 79 26.43 20.10 -20.59
CA LEU A 79 26.42 19.30 -21.80
C LEU A 79 25.00 18.73 -21.97
N GLY A 80 24.23 19.28 -22.90
CA GLY A 80 22.77 19.02 -23.02
C GLY A 80 22.36 17.54 -23.10
N ASN A 81 23.24 16.65 -23.61
CA ASN A 81 23.01 15.21 -23.68
C ASN A 81 23.59 14.42 -22.48
N GLY A 82 24.39 15.07 -21.62
CA GLY A 82 25.03 14.47 -20.45
C GLY A 82 26.14 13.46 -20.74
N LEU A 83 26.63 13.39 -21.98
CA LEU A 83 27.74 12.52 -22.37
C LEU A 83 29.09 13.24 -22.16
N PRO A 84 30.15 12.53 -21.74
CA PRO A 84 31.50 13.10 -21.70
C PRO A 84 31.94 13.54 -23.10
N GLN A 85 32.50 14.74 -23.21
CA GLN A 85 33.06 15.27 -24.45
C GLN A 85 34.48 15.76 -24.19
N LEU A 86 35.44 15.35 -25.03
CA LEU A 86 36.79 15.89 -24.99
C LEU A 86 36.77 17.26 -25.68
N MET A 87 37.18 18.29 -24.96
CA MET A 87 37.19 19.68 -25.42
C MET A 87 38.52 20.33 -25.02
N SER A 88 38.94 21.36 -25.77
CA SER A 88 40.02 22.24 -25.30
C SER A 88 39.56 23.04 -24.08
N GLY A 89 40.51 23.53 -23.28
CA GLY A 89 40.23 24.32 -22.08
C GLY A 89 39.38 25.56 -22.38
N ASP A 90 39.73 26.28 -23.45
CA ASP A 90 39.02 27.49 -23.87
C ASP A 90 37.57 27.19 -24.29
N ALA A 91 37.37 26.15 -25.10
CA ALA A 91 36.04 25.73 -25.55
C ALA A 91 35.16 25.26 -24.39
N PHE A 92 35.77 24.66 -23.35
CA PHE A 92 35.05 24.33 -22.12
C PHE A 92 34.68 25.60 -21.33
N PHE A 93 35.62 26.55 -21.21
CA PHE A 93 35.39 27.80 -20.48
C PHE A 93 34.25 28.61 -21.10
N GLU A 94 34.26 28.82 -22.42
CA GLU A 94 33.19 29.51 -23.14
C GLU A 94 31.82 28.84 -22.88
N ARG A 95 31.78 27.51 -22.96
CA ARG A 95 30.56 26.74 -22.69
C ARG A 95 30.03 26.94 -21.28
N VAL A 96 30.92 27.03 -20.29
CA VAL A 96 30.55 27.31 -18.90
C VAL A 96 29.98 28.71 -18.77
N VAL A 97 30.64 29.72 -19.36
CA VAL A 97 30.19 31.12 -19.35
C VAL A 97 28.77 31.23 -19.92
N GLU A 98 28.56 30.75 -21.14
CA GLU A 98 27.25 30.73 -21.82
C GLU A 98 26.17 30.07 -20.95
N PHE A 99 26.49 28.93 -20.34
CA PHE A 99 25.58 28.23 -19.45
C PHE A 99 25.25 29.07 -18.22
N THR A 100 26.23 29.66 -17.54
CA THR A 100 26.00 30.52 -16.36
C THR A 100 25.21 31.78 -16.68
N GLU A 101 25.40 32.38 -17.85
CA GLU A 101 24.63 33.55 -18.28
C GLU A 101 23.18 33.16 -18.56
N ALA A 102 22.96 32.07 -19.29
CA ALA A 102 21.63 31.51 -19.51
C ALA A 102 20.91 31.13 -18.20
N GLN A 103 21.65 30.78 -17.14
CA GLN A 103 21.10 30.53 -15.80
C GLN A 103 20.69 31.77 -15.00
N LYS A 104 21.28 32.92 -15.31
CA LYS A 104 21.04 34.19 -14.62
C LYS A 104 19.97 35.03 -15.32
N ALA A 105 19.77 34.84 -16.63
CA ALA A 105 18.82 35.59 -17.45
C ALA A 105 17.36 35.11 -17.38
N LYS A 106 17.04 34.12 -16.53
CA LYS A 106 15.69 33.59 -16.28
C LYS A 106 15.39 33.63 -14.79
#